data_AF-A0A9W8JA48-F1
#
_entry.id   AF-A0A9W8JA48-F1
#
_cell.length_a   1.000
_cell.length_b   1.000
_cell.length_c   1.000
_cell.angle_alpha   90.00
_cell.angle_beta   90.00
_cell.angle_gamma   90.00
#
_symmetry.space_group_name_H-M   'P 1'
#
loop_
_entity.id
_entity.type
_entity.pdbx_description
1 polymer ?
#
loop_
_entity_poly.entity_id
_entity_poly.type
_entity_poly.pdbx_seq_one_letter_code
_entity_poly.pdbx_strand_id
1 'polypeptide(L)'
;MKATNHRSLPPLILDEKYNPNADIILFLQAKFGEIRRRYNLSPSWPSQEILAILLDQASGQFIYPATVIRYITTSRHGSPQTLLDQLLKVKPSSGRNPFSHLDAFYTHILQSAPNPILAVKWLWIIKGKIHDWYPIFPDEHSTPAALLVNLFLQTDDGDAEYALGDLHSLINVPPSDDLETPYRPYHKSFYDFLESEDRCGPIYVGETQCFEFFWGRFFDICTHQGLPASHPLDQQKFLHFFFNLKTPYIWQFTSRLNFAPSSVDWWASGCVSHSENGIKMMFCAIHLECHWYRCSPTCKLWRNSILRHCKKADWKVPSRMWLLRNRFNKYLDPDDVLQRKADTNGHES
;
A
#
# COMPACT_ATOMS: atom_id res chain seq x y z
N MET A 1 -33.96 -33.38 30.83
CA MET A 1 -32.56 -33.08 30.44
C MET A 1 -32.38 -31.58 30.43
N LYS A 2 -31.37 -31.08 31.14
CA LYS A 2 -31.18 -29.65 31.48
C LYS A 2 -30.72 -28.83 30.27
N ALA A 3 -31.28 -27.64 30.14
CA ALA A 3 -30.84 -26.59 29.23
C ALA A 3 -29.41 -26.14 29.57
N THR A 4 -28.54 -26.11 28.56
CA THR A 4 -27.19 -25.56 28.66
C THR A 4 -27.22 -24.05 28.44
N ASN A 5 -26.96 -23.33 29.53
CA ASN A 5 -26.76 -21.89 29.58
C ASN A 5 -25.63 -21.46 28.63
N HIS A 6 -25.94 -20.60 27.66
CA HIS A 6 -24.95 -19.91 26.84
C HIS A 6 -24.25 -18.82 27.66
N ARG A 7 -23.05 -19.12 28.18
CA ARG A 7 -22.18 -18.09 28.74
C ARG A 7 -21.59 -17.25 27.60
N SER A 8 -21.99 -15.99 27.52
CA SER A 8 -21.25 -14.93 26.86
C SER A 8 -19.89 -14.76 27.55
N LEU A 9 -18.83 -14.59 26.77
CA LEU A 9 -17.53 -14.20 27.31
C LEU A 9 -17.63 -12.73 27.75
N PRO A 10 -17.16 -12.35 28.95
CA PRO A 10 -17.21 -10.98 29.41
C PRO A 10 -16.29 -10.09 28.54
N PRO A 11 -16.64 -8.81 28.36
CA PRO A 11 -15.77 -7.85 27.68
C PRO A 11 -14.40 -7.81 28.36
N LEU A 12 -13.33 -7.78 27.56
CA LEU A 12 -11.98 -7.49 28.06
C LEU A 12 -11.96 -6.00 28.49
N ILE A 13 -12.27 -5.75 29.75
CA ILE A 13 -12.19 -4.43 30.38
C ILE A 13 -10.70 -4.21 30.73
N LEU A 14 -10.01 -3.44 29.90
CA LEU A 14 -8.58 -3.15 30.06
C LEU A 14 -8.30 -2.18 31.23
N ASP A 15 -9.32 -1.45 31.70
CA ASP A 15 -9.25 -0.56 32.87
C ASP A 15 -10.66 -0.32 33.44
N GLU A 16 -10.91 -0.68 34.71
CA GLU A 16 -12.21 -0.50 35.39
C GLU A 16 -12.60 0.98 35.55
N LYS A 17 -11.66 1.91 35.35
CA LYS A 17 -11.90 3.37 35.41
C LYS A 17 -12.23 4.00 34.06
N TYR A 18 -11.97 3.30 32.96
CA TYR A 18 -12.21 3.83 31.61
C TYR A 18 -13.56 3.34 31.11
N ASN A 19 -14.53 4.26 30.95
CA ASN A 19 -15.82 3.96 30.36
C ASN A 19 -15.84 4.42 28.90
N PRO A 20 -15.34 3.62 27.95
CA PRO A 20 -15.28 4.00 26.53
C PRO A 20 -16.64 4.36 25.97
N ASN A 21 -17.71 3.78 26.51
CA ASN A 21 -19.07 4.04 26.04
C ASN A 21 -19.52 5.48 26.36
N ALA A 22 -19.09 6.04 27.50
CA ALA A 22 -19.38 7.42 27.86
C ALA A 22 -18.69 8.42 26.89
N ASP A 23 -17.45 8.14 26.53
CA ASP A 23 -16.71 8.97 25.58
C ASP A 23 -17.26 8.84 24.15
N ILE A 24 -17.63 7.62 23.74
CA ILE A 24 -18.24 7.36 22.43
C ILE A 24 -19.58 8.06 22.29
N ILE A 25 -20.47 7.98 23.29
CA ILE A 25 -21.79 8.62 23.18
C ILE A 25 -21.66 10.15 23.13
N LEU A 26 -20.74 10.73 23.93
CA LEU A 26 -20.46 12.15 23.91
C LEU A 26 -19.92 12.58 22.54
N PHE A 27 -18.97 11.81 21.97
CA PHE A 27 -18.43 12.05 20.64
C PHE A 27 -19.53 12.00 19.56
N LEU A 28 -20.37 10.96 19.56
CA LEU A 28 -21.45 10.82 18.60
C LEU A 28 -22.45 11.98 18.70
N GLN A 29 -22.88 12.35 19.91
CA GLN A 29 -23.79 13.48 20.13
C GLN A 29 -23.20 14.80 19.60
N ALA A 30 -21.93 15.06 19.90
CA ALA A 30 -21.24 16.26 19.42
C ALA A 30 -21.15 16.28 17.88
N LYS A 31 -20.68 15.18 17.27
CA LYS A 31 -20.48 15.10 15.82
C LYS A 31 -21.77 15.08 15.02
N PHE A 32 -22.80 14.37 15.46
CA PHE A 32 -24.12 14.50 14.84
C PHE A 32 -24.72 15.90 15.04
N GLY A 33 -24.44 16.58 16.16
CA GLY A 33 -24.80 17.98 16.37
C GLY A 33 -24.11 18.95 15.38
N GLU A 34 -22.85 18.69 15.00
CA GLU A 34 -22.16 19.40 13.92
C GLU A 34 -22.83 19.13 12.56
N ILE A 35 -23.11 17.86 12.23
CA ILE A 35 -23.76 17.47 10.97
C ILE A 35 -25.15 18.11 10.85
N ARG A 36 -25.97 18.05 11.90
CA ARG A 36 -27.30 18.70 11.93
C ARG A 36 -27.22 20.17 11.55
N ARG A 37 -26.30 20.92 12.17
CA ARG A 37 -26.13 22.35 11.91
C ARG A 37 -25.66 22.60 10.48
N ARG A 38 -24.70 21.80 9.99
CA ARG A 38 -24.16 21.95 8.63
C ARG A 38 -25.19 21.70 7.55
N TYR A 39 -26.07 20.72 7.73
CA TYR A 39 -27.05 20.29 6.72
C TYR A 39 -28.49 20.72 7.03
N ASN A 40 -28.70 21.57 8.05
CA ASN A 40 -30.01 22.04 8.51
C ASN A 40 -31.03 20.91 8.76
N LEU A 41 -30.58 19.84 9.43
CA LEU A 41 -31.41 18.66 9.72
C LEU A 41 -32.19 18.84 11.03
N SER A 42 -33.22 18.02 11.22
CA SER A 42 -34.05 18.04 12.44
C SER A 42 -33.18 17.98 13.72
N PRO A 43 -33.50 18.76 14.77
CA PRO A 43 -32.84 18.64 16.08
C PRO A 43 -32.90 17.24 16.69
N SER A 44 -33.91 16.43 16.30
CA SER A 44 -34.08 15.05 16.74
C SER A 44 -33.30 14.02 15.90
N TRP A 45 -32.54 14.45 14.88
CA TRP A 45 -31.75 13.55 14.04
C TRP A 45 -30.28 13.46 14.51
N PRO A 46 -29.67 12.26 14.55
CA PRO A 46 -30.35 10.97 14.59
C PRO A 46 -31.12 10.82 15.91
N SER A 47 -32.09 9.89 15.94
CA SER A 47 -32.87 9.64 17.16
C SER A 47 -31.99 9.05 18.27
N GLN A 48 -32.45 9.12 19.53
CA GLN A 48 -31.71 8.54 20.65
C GLN A 48 -31.56 7.02 20.52
N GLU A 49 -32.55 6.34 19.92
CA GLU A 49 -32.50 4.91 19.63
C GLU A 49 -31.38 4.59 18.64
N ILE A 50 -31.22 5.40 17.59
CA ILE A 50 -30.12 5.22 16.63
C ILE A 50 -28.76 5.45 17.31
N LEU A 51 -28.63 6.47 18.17
CA LEU A 51 -27.40 6.69 18.93
C LEU A 51 -27.06 5.50 19.83
N ALA A 52 -28.06 4.89 20.48
CA ALA A 52 -27.89 3.69 21.29
C ALA A 52 -27.45 2.48 20.44
N ILE A 53 -28.00 2.31 19.23
CA ILE A 53 -27.56 1.27 18.28
C ILE A 53 -26.09 1.47 17.91
N LEU A 54 -25.70 2.69 17.50
CA LEU A 54 -24.31 2.96 17.10
C LEU A 54 -23.32 2.77 18.27
N LEU A 55 -23.74 3.10 19.50
CA LEU A 55 -22.95 2.87 20.70
C LEU A 55 -22.73 1.39 20.97
N ASP A 56 -23.78 0.57 20.85
CA ASP A 56 -23.69 -0.89 21.00
C ASP A 56 -22.80 -1.52 19.91
N GLN A 57 -23.01 -1.13 18.65
CA GLN A 57 -22.22 -1.57 17.50
C GLN A 57 -20.75 -1.19 17.61
N ALA A 58 -20.43 -0.07 18.28
CA ALA A 58 -19.05 0.31 18.52
C ALA A 58 -18.32 -0.70 19.41
N SER A 59 -19.02 -1.43 20.28
CA SER A 59 -18.44 -2.47 21.15
C SER A 59 -17.16 -1.98 21.88
N GLY A 60 -17.21 -0.75 22.38
CA GLY A 60 -16.09 -0.07 23.07
C GLY A 60 -14.96 0.45 22.17
N GLN A 61 -15.04 0.28 20.85
CA GLN A 61 -13.99 0.65 19.90
C GLN A 61 -14.29 2.02 19.26
N PHE A 62 -13.53 3.04 19.67
CA PHE A 62 -13.71 4.40 19.18
C PHE A 62 -13.50 4.56 17.66
N ILE A 63 -12.79 3.64 17.01
CA ILE A 63 -12.60 3.69 15.56
C ILE A 63 -13.90 3.47 14.79
N TYR A 64 -14.86 2.70 15.33
CA TYR A 64 -16.17 2.51 14.69
C TYR A 64 -16.94 3.83 14.55
N PRO A 65 -17.28 4.56 15.63
CA PRO A 65 -18.00 5.83 15.52
C PRO A 65 -17.20 6.88 14.74
N ALA A 66 -15.86 6.90 14.85
CA ALA A 66 -15.03 7.80 14.05
C ALA A 66 -15.15 7.52 12.53
N THR A 67 -15.21 6.25 12.15
CA THR A 67 -15.42 5.84 10.74
C THR A 67 -16.84 6.17 10.29
N VAL A 68 -17.86 5.99 11.14
CA VAL A 68 -19.26 6.35 10.84
C VAL A 68 -19.39 7.85 10.55
N ILE A 69 -18.83 8.69 11.42
CA ILE A 69 -18.88 10.14 11.22
C ILE A 69 -18.15 10.54 9.94
N ARG A 70 -16.98 9.94 9.65
CA ARG A 70 -16.27 10.18 8.39
C ARG A 70 -17.11 9.76 7.18
N TYR A 71 -17.66 8.55 7.18
CA TYR A 71 -18.53 8.05 6.11
C TYR A 71 -19.69 9.02 5.79
N ILE A 72 -20.38 9.51 6.82
CA ILE A 72 -21.49 10.46 6.65
C ILE A 72 -21.02 11.83 6.13
N THR A 73 -19.80 12.26 6.47
CA THR A 73 -19.32 13.62 6.17
C THR A 73 -18.43 13.71 4.93
N THR A 74 -17.83 12.61 4.49
CA THR A 74 -16.90 12.56 3.36
C THR A 74 -17.40 11.76 2.17
N SER A 75 -18.52 11.03 2.30
CA SER A 75 -19.12 10.35 1.15
C SER A 75 -19.52 11.37 0.08
N ARG A 76 -19.24 11.02 -1.18
CA ARG A 76 -19.60 11.83 -2.36
C ARG A 76 -21.05 11.66 -2.77
N HIS A 77 -21.67 10.56 -2.33
CA HIS A 77 -22.97 10.13 -2.75
C HIS A 77 -23.90 9.97 -1.55
N GLY A 78 -25.11 10.50 -1.66
CA GLY A 78 -26.15 10.38 -0.63
C GLY A 78 -26.19 11.55 0.34
N SER A 79 -27.38 11.76 0.92
CA SER A 79 -27.58 12.69 2.03
C SER A 79 -27.10 12.06 3.35
N PRO A 80 -26.81 12.85 4.40
CA PRO A 80 -26.50 12.29 5.72
C PRO A 80 -27.54 11.30 6.23
N GLN A 81 -28.82 11.53 5.93
CA GLN A 81 -29.92 10.62 6.31
C GLN A 81 -29.83 9.30 5.55
N THR A 82 -29.65 9.35 4.23
CA THR A 82 -29.54 8.15 3.38
C THR A 82 -28.32 7.30 3.75
N LEU A 83 -27.18 7.94 4.03
CA LEU A 83 -25.95 7.26 4.44
C LEU A 83 -26.10 6.58 5.80
N LEU A 84 -26.76 7.25 6.76
CA LEU A 84 -27.08 6.64 8.05
C LEU A 84 -28.04 5.44 7.89
N ASP A 85 -29.06 5.55 7.04
CA ASP A 85 -29.99 4.44 6.76
C ASP A 85 -29.29 3.25 6.08
N GLN A 86 -28.30 3.51 5.22
CA GLN A 86 -27.47 2.46 4.61
C GLN A 86 -26.60 1.77 5.66
N LEU A 87 -25.91 2.55 6.49
CA LEU A 87 -25.11 2.03 7.61
C LEU A 87 -25.92 1.11 8.52
N LEU A 88 -27.13 1.51 8.91
CA LEU A 88 -27.99 0.72 9.80
C LEU A 88 -28.45 -0.62 9.20
N LYS A 89 -28.35 -0.78 7.88
CA LYS A 89 -28.64 -2.03 7.17
C LYS A 89 -27.43 -2.96 7.09
N VAL A 90 -26.23 -2.48 7.39
CA VAL A 90 -25.01 -3.29 7.40
C VAL A 90 -25.09 -4.28 8.55
N LYS A 91 -25.04 -5.58 8.24
CA LYS A 91 -25.11 -6.65 9.22
C LYS A 91 -23.75 -7.32 9.36
N PRO A 92 -23.25 -7.54 10.59
CA PRO A 92 -22.04 -8.29 10.81
C PRO A 92 -22.22 -9.76 10.41
N SER A 93 -21.14 -10.38 9.93
CA SER A 93 -21.06 -11.82 9.80
C SER A 93 -21.27 -12.48 11.16
N SER A 94 -21.98 -13.61 11.19
CA SER A 94 -22.26 -14.33 12.44
C SER A 94 -20.97 -14.90 13.02
N GLY A 95 -20.37 -14.21 13.99
CA GLY A 95 -19.10 -14.62 14.61
C GLY A 95 -18.86 -13.90 15.94
N ARG A 96 -18.04 -14.51 16.82
CA ARG A 96 -17.66 -13.94 18.12
C ARG A 96 -16.55 -12.87 18.03
N ASN A 97 -16.32 -12.32 16.85
CA ASN A 97 -15.29 -11.32 16.62
C ASN A 97 -15.74 -9.96 17.20
N PRO A 98 -14.99 -9.35 18.15
CA PRO A 98 -15.32 -8.03 18.68
C PRO A 98 -15.30 -6.94 17.58
N PHE A 99 -14.57 -7.14 16.49
CA PHE A 99 -14.52 -6.22 15.34
C PHE A 99 -15.63 -6.47 14.31
N SER A 100 -16.58 -7.38 14.55
CA SER A 100 -17.54 -7.82 13.52
C SER A 100 -18.36 -6.69 12.89
N HIS A 101 -18.82 -5.70 13.68
CA HIS A 101 -19.51 -4.51 13.14
C HIS A 101 -18.58 -3.59 12.36
N LEU A 102 -17.34 -3.41 12.83
CA LEU A 102 -16.33 -2.62 12.13
C LEU A 102 -15.93 -3.27 10.80
N ASP A 103 -15.71 -4.58 10.79
CA ASP A 103 -15.33 -5.37 9.61
C ASP A 103 -16.43 -5.37 8.55
N ALA A 104 -17.68 -5.53 8.98
CA ALA A 104 -18.82 -5.42 8.08
C ALA A 104 -18.95 -4.01 7.49
N PHE A 105 -18.64 -2.98 8.27
CA PHE A 105 -18.68 -1.61 7.78
C PHE A 105 -17.51 -1.28 6.85
N TYR A 106 -16.30 -1.74 7.13
CA TYR A 106 -15.17 -1.68 6.20
C TYR A 106 -15.48 -2.40 4.89
N THR A 107 -16.04 -3.60 4.97
CA THR A 107 -16.51 -4.35 3.78
C THR A 107 -17.52 -3.54 2.99
N HIS A 108 -18.54 -2.98 3.66
CA HIS A 108 -19.57 -2.17 3.00
C HIS A 108 -18.99 -0.98 2.24
N ILE A 109 -18.03 -0.26 2.84
CA ILE A 109 -17.38 0.89 2.19
C ILE A 109 -16.47 0.43 1.05
N LEU A 110 -15.70 -0.64 1.21
CA LEU A 110 -14.87 -1.17 0.11
C LEU A 110 -15.70 -1.64 -1.08
N GLN A 111 -16.88 -2.20 -0.82
CA GLN A 111 -17.82 -2.63 -1.85
C GLN A 111 -18.51 -1.48 -2.57
N SER A 112 -18.45 -0.24 -2.07
CA SER A 112 -18.94 0.91 -2.83
C SER A 112 -17.98 1.32 -3.95
N ALA A 113 -16.71 0.93 -3.87
CA ALA A 113 -15.77 1.16 -4.96
C ALA A 113 -16.20 0.38 -6.21
N PRO A 114 -16.09 0.98 -7.42
CA PRO A 114 -16.40 0.29 -8.67
C PRO A 114 -15.64 -1.03 -8.88
N ASN A 115 -14.41 -1.11 -8.37
CA ASN A 115 -13.60 -2.32 -8.38
C ASN A 115 -12.92 -2.54 -7.01
N PRO A 116 -13.57 -3.25 -6.07
CA PRO A 116 -13.06 -3.44 -4.71
C PRO A 116 -11.71 -4.17 -4.67
N ILE A 117 -11.49 -5.13 -5.56
CA ILE A 117 -10.24 -5.90 -5.63
C ILE A 117 -9.08 -5.01 -6.08
N LEU A 118 -9.29 -4.15 -7.08
CA LEU A 118 -8.29 -3.17 -7.50
C LEU A 118 -8.00 -2.17 -6.38
N ALA A 119 -9.03 -1.68 -5.70
CA ALA A 119 -8.87 -0.77 -4.57
C ALA A 119 -8.01 -1.39 -3.45
N VAL A 120 -8.26 -2.65 -3.07
CA VAL A 120 -7.45 -3.36 -2.07
C VAL A 120 -6.00 -3.54 -2.54
N LYS A 121 -5.76 -3.85 -3.82
CA LYS A 121 -4.40 -3.90 -4.39
C LYS A 121 -3.68 -2.55 -4.26
N TRP A 122 -4.36 -1.44 -4.57
CA TRP A 122 -3.81 -0.09 -4.40
C TRP A 122 -3.48 0.22 -2.95
N LEU A 123 -4.39 -0.09 -2.03
CA LEU A 123 -4.20 0.10 -0.58
C LEU A 123 -2.97 -0.64 -0.08
N TRP A 124 -2.72 -1.87 -0.54
CA TRP A 124 -1.52 -2.63 -0.17
C TRP A 124 -0.22 -1.96 -0.63
N ILE A 125 -0.19 -1.36 -1.82
CA ILE A 125 0.98 -0.62 -2.30
C ILE A 125 1.14 0.70 -1.52
N ILE A 126 0.04 1.40 -1.23
CA ILE A 126 0.02 2.63 -0.42
C ILE A 126 0.56 2.38 0.99
N LYS A 127 0.21 1.23 1.61
CA LYS A 127 0.77 0.81 2.91
C LYS A 127 2.29 0.72 2.87
N GLY A 128 2.88 0.46 1.69
CA GLY A 128 4.32 0.32 1.50
C GLY A 128 4.89 -0.98 2.06
N LYS A 129 4.04 -1.86 2.59
CA LYS A 129 4.40 -3.17 3.14
C LYS A 129 3.26 -4.15 2.88
N ILE A 130 3.44 -5.03 1.91
CA ILE A 130 2.46 -6.06 1.56
C ILE A 130 2.61 -7.22 2.56
N HIS A 131 1.63 -7.41 3.46
CA HIS A 131 1.71 -8.40 4.54
C HIS A 131 3.04 -8.31 5.35
N ASP A 132 3.70 -9.45 5.61
CA ASP A 132 4.97 -9.56 6.34
C ASP A 132 6.23 -9.31 5.48
N TRP A 133 6.08 -8.65 4.33
CA TRP A 133 7.20 -8.43 3.42
C TRP A 133 8.18 -7.35 3.84
N TYR A 134 9.35 -7.38 3.20
CA TYR A 134 10.22 -6.22 3.15
C TYR A 134 9.47 -5.01 2.58
N PRO A 135 9.69 -3.81 3.13
CA PRO A 135 9.05 -2.60 2.65
C PRO A 135 9.33 -2.36 1.17
N ILE A 136 8.37 -1.75 0.49
CA ILE A 136 8.47 -1.26 -0.89
C ILE A 136 9.25 0.06 -0.92
N PHE A 137 9.10 0.89 0.11
CA PHE A 137 9.72 2.21 0.16
C PHE A 137 11.04 2.20 0.96
N PRO A 138 12.03 3.03 0.59
CA PRO A 138 13.31 3.12 1.32
C PRO A 138 13.14 3.44 2.80
N ASP A 139 12.33 4.46 3.09
CA ASP A 139 12.01 4.94 4.42
C ASP A 139 10.61 4.43 4.83
N GLU A 140 10.57 3.58 5.85
CA GLU A 140 9.34 3.00 6.39
C GLU A 140 8.43 4.04 7.07
N HIS A 141 8.97 5.20 7.43
CA HIS A 141 8.24 6.27 8.09
C HIS A 141 7.73 7.34 7.11
N SER A 142 8.20 7.33 5.86
CA SER A 142 7.80 8.29 4.83
C SER A 142 6.84 7.66 3.83
N THR A 143 5.59 8.11 3.84
CA THR A 143 4.59 7.80 2.81
C THR A 143 4.84 8.67 1.57
N PRO A 144 4.98 8.10 0.36
CA PRO A 144 5.19 8.89 -0.86
C PRO A 144 3.98 9.77 -1.19
N ALA A 145 4.24 10.89 -1.85
CA ALA A 145 3.20 11.77 -2.41
C ALA A 145 2.20 10.97 -3.26
N ALA A 146 0.92 11.32 -3.18
CA ALA A 146 -0.13 10.63 -3.93
C ALA A 146 0.12 10.69 -5.44
N LEU A 147 0.70 11.79 -5.94
CA LEU A 147 1.15 11.93 -7.33
C LEU A 147 2.04 10.76 -7.76
N LEU A 148 3.05 10.41 -6.95
CA LEU A 148 4.03 9.37 -7.29
C LEU A 148 3.39 7.98 -7.29
N VAL A 149 2.50 7.72 -6.34
CA VAL A 149 1.73 6.47 -6.28
C VAL A 149 0.80 6.36 -7.50
N ASN A 150 0.12 7.45 -7.87
CA ASN A 150 -0.76 7.48 -9.04
C ASN A 150 0.03 7.20 -10.31
N LEU A 151 1.13 7.92 -10.54
CA LEU A 151 1.98 7.71 -11.71
C LEU A 151 2.52 6.27 -11.78
N PHE A 152 2.76 5.62 -10.64
CA PHE A 152 3.20 4.23 -10.60
C PHE A 152 2.08 3.24 -10.93
N LEU A 153 0.86 3.45 -10.41
CA LEU A 153 -0.22 2.45 -10.43
C LEU A 153 -1.27 2.62 -11.53
N GLN A 154 -1.49 3.82 -12.06
CA GLN A 154 -2.54 4.09 -13.06
C GLN A 154 -2.16 3.58 -14.46
N THR A 155 -3.01 2.78 -15.10
CA THR A 155 -2.90 2.51 -16.55
C THR A 155 -3.51 3.65 -17.35
N ASP A 156 -4.61 4.20 -16.84
CA ASP A 156 -5.41 5.22 -17.50
C ASP A 156 -5.62 6.44 -16.59
N ASP A 157 -5.88 7.59 -17.21
CA ASP A 157 -6.20 8.80 -16.48
C ASP A 157 -7.48 8.59 -15.66
N GLY A 158 -7.40 8.86 -14.35
CA GLY A 158 -8.53 8.73 -13.44
C GLY A 158 -8.61 7.40 -12.68
N ASP A 159 -7.69 6.46 -12.90
CA ASP A 159 -7.66 5.19 -12.16
C ASP A 159 -7.59 5.35 -10.64
N ALA A 160 -6.84 6.35 -10.14
CA ALA A 160 -6.80 6.63 -8.70
C ALA A 160 -8.17 7.04 -8.15
N GLU A 161 -8.89 7.86 -8.90
CA GLU A 161 -10.22 8.32 -8.58
C GLU A 161 -11.22 7.16 -8.68
N TYR A 162 -11.13 6.34 -9.72
CA TYR A 162 -11.93 5.13 -9.89
C TYR A 162 -11.71 4.10 -8.77
N ALA A 163 -10.48 3.92 -8.29
CA ALA A 163 -10.15 2.92 -7.28
C ALA A 163 -10.38 3.42 -5.84
N LEU A 164 -10.10 4.69 -5.54
CA LEU A 164 -10.05 5.22 -4.17
C LEU A 164 -11.08 6.33 -3.88
N GLY A 165 -11.77 6.84 -4.91
CA GLY A 165 -12.67 7.99 -4.83
C GLY A 165 -13.81 7.85 -3.82
N ASP A 166 -14.24 6.62 -3.54
CA ASP A 166 -15.30 6.34 -2.55
C ASP A 166 -14.77 5.93 -1.16
N LEU A 167 -13.44 5.87 -1.00
CA LEU A 167 -12.79 5.37 0.22
C LEU A 167 -12.35 6.47 1.19
N HIS A 168 -12.85 7.70 1.03
CA HIS A 168 -12.49 8.89 1.83
C HIS A 168 -12.77 8.74 3.34
N SER A 169 -13.60 7.75 3.71
CA SER A 169 -13.90 7.44 5.12
C SER A 169 -12.92 6.44 5.76
N LEU A 170 -12.17 5.69 4.95
CA LEU A 170 -11.19 4.69 5.38
C LEU A 170 -9.75 5.24 5.30
N ILE A 171 -9.49 6.05 4.27
CA ILE A 171 -8.21 6.68 4.04
C ILE A 171 -8.39 8.18 3.75
N ASN A 172 -7.38 8.98 4.08
CA ASN A 172 -7.24 10.33 3.59
C ASN A 172 -6.86 10.26 2.11
N VAL A 173 -7.80 10.64 1.24
CA VAL A 173 -7.59 10.80 -0.19
C VAL A 173 -7.38 12.30 -0.43
N PRO A 174 -6.21 12.74 -0.89
CA PRO A 174 -5.97 14.14 -1.16
C PRO A 174 -6.89 14.66 -2.27
N PRO A 175 -7.23 15.96 -2.26
CA PRO A 175 -7.94 16.58 -3.38
C PRO A 175 -7.04 16.62 -4.63
N SER A 176 -7.66 16.74 -5.80
CA SER A 176 -6.95 16.68 -7.09
C SER A 176 -5.93 17.80 -7.33
N ASP A 177 -6.02 18.90 -6.56
CA ASP A 177 -5.12 20.03 -6.60
C ASP A 177 -3.94 19.95 -5.60
N ASP A 178 -3.93 18.96 -4.69
CA ASP A 178 -2.84 18.71 -3.73
C ASP A 178 -2.41 17.25 -3.72
N LEU A 179 -1.80 16.80 -4.82
CA LEU A 179 -1.26 15.45 -4.92
C LEU A 179 0.11 15.27 -4.26
N GLU A 180 0.67 16.31 -3.63
CA GLU A 180 1.86 16.20 -2.78
C GLU A 180 1.51 15.60 -1.42
N THR A 181 0.28 15.85 -0.92
CA THR A 181 -0.24 15.16 0.25
C THR A 181 -0.37 13.64 -0.03
N PRO A 182 0.18 12.76 0.83
CA PRO A 182 0.12 11.32 0.62
C PRO A 182 -1.24 10.73 1.02
N TYR A 183 -1.57 9.59 0.41
CA TYR A 183 -2.64 8.73 0.92
C TYR A 183 -2.28 8.21 2.31
N ARG A 184 -3.23 8.26 3.26
CA ARG A 184 -2.99 7.77 4.62
C ARG A 184 -4.19 7.05 5.21
N PRO A 185 -4.05 5.84 5.78
CA PRO A 185 -5.12 5.24 6.54
C PRO A 185 -5.42 6.08 7.79
N TYR A 186 -6.69 6.16 8.20
CA TYR A 186 -7.01 6.82 9.46
C TYR A 186 -6.65 5.97 10.69
N HIS A 187 -6.55 4.64 10.53
CA HIS A 187 -6.31 3.74 11.65
C HIS A 187 -5.72 2.40 11.21
N LYS A 188 -4.88 1.80 12.06
CA LYS A 188 -4.21 0.52 11.80
C LYS A 188 -5.20 -0.65 11.62
N SER A 189 -6.31 -0.64 12.35
CA SER A 189 -7.32 -1.72 12.30
C SER A 189 -7.87 -1.99 10.89
N PHE A 190 -7.81 -1.00 10.00
CA PHE A 190 -8.22 -1.17 8.61
C PHE A 190 -7.28 -2.11 7.86
N TYR A 191 -5.96 -1.96 8.03
CA TYR A 191 -5.00 -2.88 7.44
C TYR A 191 -4.96 -4.23 8.18
N ASP A 192 -5.21 -4.26 9.50
CA ASP A 192 -5.38 -5.52 10.24
C ASP A 192 -6.61 -6.31 9.73
N PHE A 193 -7.63 -5.61 9.22
CA PHE A 193 -8.79 -6.21 8.56
C PHE A 193 -8.42 -6.76 7.17
N LEU A 194 -7.76 -5.97 6.33
CA LEU A 194 -7.35 -6.39 4.97
C LEU A 194 -6.39 -7.58 4.98
N GLU A 195 -5.58 -7.71 6.03
CA GLU A 195 -4.62 -8.78 6.21
C GLU A 195 -5.25 -10.13 6.59
N SER A 196 -6.50 -10.13 7.08
CA SER A 196 -7.18 -11.34 7.54
C SER A 196 -8.22 -11.81 6.52
N GLU A 197 -7.95 -12.93 5.86
CA GLU A 197 -8.88 -13.56 4.91
C GLU A 197 -10.25 -13.85 5.53
N ASP A 198 -10.28 -14.37 6.77
CA ASP A 198 -11.52 -14.66 7.50
C ASP A 198 -12.38 -13.41 7.78
N ARG A 199 -11.73 -12.25 7.95
CA ARG A 199 -12.43 -10.98 8.20
C ARG A 199 -12.85 -10.29 6.91
N CYS A 200 -11.95 -10.26 5.92
CA CYS A 200 -12.11 -9.55 4.65
C CYS A 200 -13.05 -10.30 3.69
N GLY A 201 -13.09 -11.63 3.76
CA GLY A 201 -13.99 -12.47 2.98
C GLY A 201 -13.80 -12.28 1.47
N PRO A 202 -14.86 -11.98 0.69
CA PRO A 202 -14.81 -12.00 -0.77
C PRO A 202 -13.93 -10.91 -1.40
N ILE A 203 -13.55 -9.89 -0.62
CA ILE A 203 -12.68 -8.79 -1.07
C ILE A 203 -11.22 -8.98 -0.63
N TYR A 204 -10.89 -10.13 -0.03
CA TYR A 204 -9.54 -10.47 0.35
C TYR A 204 -8.65 -10.58 -0.89
N VAL A 205 -7.50 -9.89 -0.85
CA VAL A 205 -6.46 -9.98 -1.87
C VAL A 205 -5.24 -10.57 -1.22
N GLY A 206 -4.94 -11.81 -1.61
CA GLY A 206 -3.78 -12.52 -1.13
C GLY A 206 -2.48 -11.96 -1.69
N GLU A 207 -1.42 -12.27 -0.97
CA GLU A 207 -0.03 -11.94 -1.22
C GLU A 207 0.37 -12.00 -2.72
N THR A 208 0.21 -13.15 -3.38
CA THR A 208 0.57 -13.34 -4.80
C THR A 208 -0.08 -12.33 -5.74
N GLN A 209 -1.36 -12.02 -5.52
CA GLN A 209 -2.11 -11.10 -6.37
C GLN A 209 -1.61 -9.65 -6.24
N CYS A 210 -1.16 -9.26 -5.05
CA CYS A 210 -0.55 -7.95 -4.81
C CYS A 210 0.80 -7.83 -5.54
N PHE A 211 1.58 -8.91 -5.62
CA PHE A 211 2.86 -8.89 -6.35
C PHE A 211 2.72 -8.92 -7.83
N GLU A 212 1.81 -9.74 -8.36
CA GLU A 212 1.53 -9.72 -9.78
C GLU A 212 1.14 -8.32 -10.25
N PHE A 213 0.37 -7.61 -9.42
CA PHE A 213 0.01 -6.21 -9.66
C PHE A 213 1.22 -5.28 -9.58
N PHE A 214 1.94 -5.25 -8.44
CA PHE A 214 3.13 -4.40 -8.26
C PHE A 214 4.18 -4.62 -9.35
N TRP A 215 4.54 -5.88 -9.61
CA TRP A 215 5.54 -6.23 -10.61
C TRP A 215 5.04 -6.02 -12.03
N GLY A 216 3.74 -6.21 -12.30
CA GLY A 216 3.14 -5.81 -13.57
C GLY A 216 3.43 -4.34 -13.87
N ARG A 217 3.07 -3.46 -12.94
CA ARG A 217 3.32 -2.02 -13.03
C ARG A 217 4.80 -1.69 -13.20
N PHE A 218 5.66 -2.30 -12.38
CA PHE A 218 7.10 -2.07 -12.45
C PHE A 218 7.68 -2.47 -13.82
N PHE A 219 7.28 -3.63 -14.35
CA PHE A 219 7.77 -4.12 -15.64
C PHE A 219 7.22 -3.34 -16.83
N ASP A 220 5.99 -2.84 -16.73
CA ASP A 220 5.41 -1.98 -17.77
C ASP A 220 6.22 -0.67 -17.88
N ILE A 221 6.58 -0.05 -16.76
CA ILE A 221 7.44 1.15 -16.74
C ILE A 221 8.82 0.84 -17.31
N CYS A 222 9.42 -0.30 -16.96
CA CYS A 222 10.71 -0.73 -17.55
C CYS A 222 10.61 -0.91 -19.06
N THR A 223 9.53 -1.52 -19.53
CA THR A 223 9.30 -1.82 -20.95
C THR A 223 9.19 -0.53 -21.75
N HIS A 224 8.44 0.46 -21.25
CA HIS A 224 8.21 1.74 -21.89
C HIS A 224 9.29 2.81 -21.58
N GLN A 225 10.29 2.47 -20.76
CA GLN A 225 11.40 3.36 -20.41
C GLN A 225 10.94 4.66 -19.73
N GLY A 226 9.95 4.56 -18.84
CA GLY A 226 9.36 5.68 -18.12
C GLY A 226 7.87 5.84 -18.40
N LEU A 227 7.38 7.07 -18.21
CA LEU A 227 5.98 7.43 -18.44
C LEU A 227 5.84 8.08 -19.82
N PRO A 228 4.91 7.63 -20.68
CA PRO A 228 4.81 8.12 -22.05
C PRO A 228 4.28 9.58 -22.17
N ALA A 229 3.62 10.13 -21.14
CA ALA A 229 3.00 11.46 -21.19
C ALA A 229 2.91 12.16 -19.82
N SER A 230 4.05 12.56 -19.24
CA SER A 230 4.09 13.31 -17.97
C SER A 230 4.83 14.65 -18.12
N HIS A 231 4.45 15.66 -17.33
CA HIS A 231 5.18 16.92 -17.25
C HIS A 231 6.65 16.68 -16.80
N PRO A 232 7.66 17.41 -17.32
CA PRO A 232 9.07 17.08 -17.07
C PRO A 232 9.49 17.03 -15.60
N LEU A 233 8.96 17.93 -14.77
CA LEU A 233 9.26 17.94 -13.33
C LEU A 233 8.68 16.71 -12.62
N ASP A 234 7.47 16.31 -12.99
CA ASP A 234 6.81 15.13 -12.42
C ASP A 234 7.54 13.86 -12.86
N GLN A 235 8.02 13.83 -14.10
CA GLN A 235 8.86 12.75 -14.61
C GLN A 235 10.14 12.62 -13.79
N GLN A 236 10.83 13.71 -13.47
CA GLN A 236 12.06 13.65 -12.67
C GLN A 236 11.80 13.13 -11.25
N LYS A 237 10.80 13.67 -10.56
CA LYS A 237 10.39 13.21 -9.21
C LYS A 237 10.00 11.73 -9.26
N PHE A 238 9.24 11.34 -10.26
CA PHE A 238 8.80 9.97 -10.48
C PHE A 238 9.96 9.01 -10.73
N LEU A 239 10.92 9.36 -11.60
CA LEU A 239 12.07 8.50 -11.87
C LEU A 239 12.91 8.31 -10.60
N HIS A 240 13.13 9.37 -9.82
CA HIS A 240 13.81 9.25 -8.53
C HIS A 240 13.05 8.29 -7.58
N PHE A 241 11.73 8.45 -7.47
CA PHE A 241 10.87 7.55 -6.70
C PHE A 241 10.95 6.09 -7.19
N PHE A 242 10.74 5.88 -8.49
CA PHE A 242 10.69 4.57 -9.14
C PHE A 242 11.99 3.78 -8.96
N PHE A 243 13.14 4.40 -9.23
CA PHE A 243 14.42 3.70 -9.08
C PHE A 243 14.77 3.40 -7.62
N ASN A 244 14.23 4.18 -6.68
CA ASN A 244 14.38 3.93 -5.24
C ASN A 244 13.36 2.95 -4.67
N LEU A 245 12.38 2.48 -5.44
CA LEU A 245 11.53 1.39 -5.00
C LEU A 245 12.40 0.18 -4.65
N LYS A 246 12.23 -0.34 -3.44
CA LYS A 246 12.78 -1.64 -3.07
C LYS A 246 12.12 -2.69 -3.96
N THR A 247 12.91 -3.69 -4.33
CA THR A 247 12.53 -4.77 -5.25
C THR A 247 12.43 -6.11 -4.51
N PRO A 248 11.57 -6.21 -3.47
CA PRO A 248 11.52 -7.38 -2.62
C PRO A 248 11.05 -8.60 -3.42
N TYR A 249 11.70 -9.73 -3.21
CA TYR A 249 11.36 -11.01 -3.87
C TYR A 249 11.36 -10.98 -5.40
N ILE A 250 12.05 -10.01 -6.02
CA ILE A 250 12.20 -9.94 -7.49
C ILE A 250 12.71 -11.25 -8.11
N TRP A 251 13.45 -12.04 -7.33
CA TRP A 251 13.92 -13.37 -7.72
C TRP A 251 12.79 -14.31 -8.17
N GLN A 252 11.60 -14.21 -7.57
CA GLN A 252 10.40 -14.97 -7.97
C GLN A 252 9.83 -14.55 -9.34
N PHE A 253 10.16 -13.35 -9.80
CA PHE A 253 9.64 -12.74 -11.03
C PHE A 253 10.69 -12.59 -12.13
N THR A 254 11.87 -13.20 -11.95
CA THR A 254 13.00 -13.11 -12.90
C THR A 254 12.66 -13.62 -14.30
N SER A 255 11.72 -14.55 -14.43
CA SER A 255 11.19 -15.03 -15.72
C SER A 255 10.57 -13.91 -16.56
N ARG A 256 10.08 -12.84 -15.93
CA ARG A 256 9.49 -11.66 -16.57
C ARG A 256 10.50 -10.57 -16.94
N LEU A 257 11.79 -10.74 -16.60
CA LEU A 257 12.86 -9.77 -16.91
C LEU A 257 13.43 -9.90 -18.33
N ASN A 258 12.74 -10.59 -19.24
CA ASN A 258 13.14 -10.76 -20.63
C ASN A 258 12.83 -9.50 -21.47
N PHE A 259 13.41 -8.37 -21.06
CA PHE A 259 13.22 -7.09 -21.74
C PHE A 259 14.09 -6.95 -22.98
N ALA A 260 13.68 -6.02 -23.86
CA ALA A 260 14.55 -5.54 -24.93
C ALA A 260 15.86 -4.98 -24.35
N PRO A 261 17.02 -5.14 -25.04
CA PRO A 261 18.29 -4.60 -24.57
C PRO A 261 18.27 -3.11 -24.24
N SER A 262 17.49 -2.31 -24.97
CA SER A 262 17.31 -0.87 -24.73
C SER A 262 16.63 -0.59 -23.39
N SER A 263 15.61 -1.36 -23.01
CA SER A 263 14.92 -1.23 -21.72
C SER A 263 15.81 -1.63 -20.55
N VAL A 264 16.65 -2.67 -20.73
CA VAL A 264 17.66 -3.06 -19.74
C VAL A 264 18.70 -1.96 -19.55
N ASP A 265 19.22 -1.40 -20.66
CA ASP A 265 20.20 -0.31 -20.62
C ASP A 265 19.62 0.97 -20.01
N TRP A 266 18.36 1.30 -20.34
CA TRP A 266 17.64 2.41 -19.71
C TRP A 266 17.54 2.24 -18.20
N TRP A 267 17.08 1.07 -17.75
CA TRP A 267 16.92 0.80 -16.32
C TRP A 267 18.27 0.83 -15.60
N ALA A 268 19.30 0.17 -16.16
CA ALA A 268 20.63 0.16 -15.58
C ALA A 268 21.22 1.58 -15.48
N SER A 269 21.06 2.39 -16.52
CA SER A 269 21.52 3.78 -16.51
C SER A 269 20.79 4.62 -15.47
N GLY A 270 19.48 4.46 -15.35
CA GLY A 270 18.69 5.21 -14.36
C GLY A 270 19.02 4.79 -12.92
N CYS A 271 19.16 3.49 -12.67
CA CYS A 271 19.44 2.96 -11.35
C CYS A 271 20.83 3.38 -10.83
N VAL A 272 21.87 3.39 -11.69
CA VAL A 272 23.21 3.91 -11.32
C VAL A 272 23.16 5.33 -10.77
N SER A 273 22.26 6.17 -11.29
CA SER A 273 22.13 7.56 -10.88
C SER A 273 21.31 7.74 -9.59
N HIS A 274 20.35 6.85 -9.33
CA HIS A 274 19.32 7.08 -8.32
C HIS A 274 19.29 6.08 -7.17
N SER A 275 19.79 4.85 -7.34
CA SER A 275 19.56 3.76 -6.38
C SER A 275 20.69 2.74 -6.37
N GLU A 276 21.52 2.83 -5.34
CA GLU A 276 22.62 1.88 -5.13
C GLU A 276 22.15 0.49 -4.72
N ASN A 277 21.12 0.41 -3.87
CA ASN A 277 20.56 -0.86 -3.46
C ASN A 277 19.84 -1.58 -4.64
N GLY A 278 19.09 -0.84 -5.44
CA GLY A 278 18.34 -1.43 -6.56
C GLY A 278 19.25 -2.13 -7.57
N ILE A 279 20.35 -1.49 -7.95
CA ILE A 279 21.27 -2.05 -8.94
C ILE A 279 22.03 -3.28 -8.42
N LYS A 280 22.42 -3.27 -7.14
CA LYS A 280 23.04 -4.40 -6.45
C LYS A 280 22.11 -5.60 -6.38
N MET A 281 20.87 -5.38 -5.95
CA MET A 281 19.86 -6.43 -5.82
C MET A 281 19.53 -7.06 -7.17
N MET A 282 19.33 -6.24 -8.21
CA MET A 282 19.05 -6.74 -9.55
C MET A 282 20.19 -7.59 -10.12
N PHE A 283 21.45 -7.16 -9.91
CA PHE A 283 22.62 -7.90 -10.38
C PHE A 283 22.71 -9.31 -9.78
N CYS A 284 22.36 -9.44 -8.50
CA CYS A 284 22.37 -10.72 -7.78
C CYS A 284 21.14 -11.56 -8.11
N ALA A 285 19.94 -10.97 -8.08
CA ALA A 285 18.69 -11.70 -8.24
C ALA A 285 18.56 -12.39 -9.60
N ILE A 286 18.98 -11.74 -10.67
CA ILE A 286 18.92 -12.32 -12.03
C ILE A 286 19.82 -13.56 -12.16
N HIS A 287 20.85 -13.67 -11.33
CA HIS A 287 21.75 -14.82 -11.33
C HIS A 287 21.18 -16.03 -10.57
N LEU A 288 20.19 -15.85 -9.70
CA LEU A 288 19.64 -16.93 -8.86
C LEU A 288 19.02 -18.08 -9.69
N GLU A 289 18.33 -17.74 -10.77
CA GLU A 289 17.72 -18.70 -11.70
C GLU A 289 18.71 -19.33 -12.69
N CYS A 290 19.99 -18.91 -12.67
CA CYS A 290 20.98 -19.53 -13.53
C CYS A 290 21.30 -20.96 -13.06
N HIS A 291 21.58 -21.84 -14.03
CA HIS A 291 22.13 -23.13 -13.73
C HIS A 291 23.56 -23.00 -13.19
N TRP A 292 23.95 -23.94 -12.33
CA TRP A 292 25.28 -23.96 -11.72
C TRP A 292 26.41 -24.03 -12.76
N TYR A 293 26.17 -24.46 -14.00
CA TYR A 293 27.20 -24.55 -15.04
C TYR A 293 27.10 -23.45 -16.12
N ARG A 294 26.00 -22.66 -16.16
CA ARG A 294 25.78 -21.67 -17.23
C ARG A 294 24.79 -20.57 -16.85
N CYS A 295 25.18 -19.32 -17.08
CA CYS A 295 24.27 -18.18 -17.03
C CYS A 295 23.28 -18.17 -18.21
N SER A 296 22.03 -17.82 -17.92
CA SER A 296 20.98 -17.59 -18.92
C SER A 296 21.30 -16.39 -19.84
N PRO A 297 20.68 -16.29 -21.03
CA PRO A 297 20.80 -15.11 -21.88
C PRO A 297 20.37 -13.81 -21.16
N THR A 298 19.26 -13.84 -20.42
CA THR A 298 18.76 -12.73 -19.60
C THR A 298 19.80 -12.28 -18.57
N CYS A 299 20.40 -13.22 -17.84
CA CYS A 299 21.45 -12.90 -16.88
C CYS A 299 22.66 -12.22 -17.50
N LYS A 300 23.12 -12.73 -18.65
CA LYS A 300 24.23 -12.11 -19.38
C LYS A 300 23.87 -10.69 -19.83
N LEU A 301 22.68 -10.48 -20.39
CA LEU A 301 22.23 -9.18 -20.86
C LEU A 301 22.25 -8.15 -19.72
N TRP A 302 21.57 -8.45 -18.62
CA TRP A 302 21.46 -7.56 -17.48
C TRP A 302 22.78 -7.31 -16.78
N ARG A 303 23.55 -8.36 -16.42
CA ARG A 303 24.83 -8.17 -15.73
C ARG A 303 25.83 -7.40 -16.59
N ASN A 304 25.85 -7.63 -17.90
CA ASN A 304 26.72 -6.87 -18.81
C ASN A 304 26.30 -5.39 -18.90
N SER A 305 25.00 -5.11 -18.97
CA SER A 305 24.48 -3.74 -18.97
C SER A 305 24.83 -3.01 -17.67
N ILE A 306 24.50 -3.62 -16.52
CA ILE A 306 24.82 -3.08 -15.19
C ILE A 306 26.31 -2.79 -15.05
N LEU A 307 27.18 -3.74 -15.37
CA LEU A 307 28.63 -3.54 -15.27
C LEU A 307 29.13 -2.41 -16.16
N ARG A 308 28.55 -2.27 -17.36
CA ARG A 308 28.92 -1.20 -18.31
C ARG A 308 28.55 0.18 -17.75
N HIS A 309 27.33 0.34 -17.23
CA HIS A 309 26.86 1.60 -16.67
C HIS A 309 27.56 1.94 -15.34
N CYS A 310 27.73 0.98 -14.44
CA CYS A 310 28.51 1.16 -13.21
C CYS A 310 29.95 1.61 -13.52
N LYS A 311 30.62 0.96 -14.47
CA LYS A 311 32.00 1.31 -14.85
C LYS A 311 32.09 2.70 -15.48
N LYS A 312 31.07 3.12 -16.25
CA LYS A 312 30.99 4.48 -16.82
C LYS A 312 30.80 5.55 -15.73
N ALA A 313 30.09 5.22 -14.65
CA ALA A 313 29.89 6.10 -13.50
C ALA A 313 30.97 5.97 -12.41
N ASP A 314 32.12 5.37 -12.76
CA ASP A 314 33.28 5.16 -11.88
C ASP A 314 33.04 4.32 -10.61
N TRP A 315 32.11 3.37 -10.66
CA TRP A 315 31.91 2.40 -9.58
C TRP A 315 33.02 1.35 -9.55
N LYS A 316 33.29 0.81 -8.36
CA LYS A 316 34.06 -0.42 -8.20
C LYS A 316 33.20 -1.59 -8.68
N VAL A 317 33.66 -2.23 -9.75
CA VAL A 317 33.00 -3.40 -10.36
C VAL A 317 33.90 -4.63 -10.27
N PRO A 318 33.34 -5.85 -10.25
CA PRO A 318 34.14 -7.05 -10.14
C PRO A 318 35.01 -7.27 -11.38
N SER A 319 36.24 -7.73 -11.16
CA SER A 319 37.14 -8.08 -12.25
C SER A 319 36.62 -9.30 -13.02
N ARG A 320 37.07 -9.49 -14.27
CA ARG A 320 36.77 -10.71 -15.04
C ARG A 320 37.17 -11.97 -14.29
N MET A 321 38.31 -11.96 -13.60
CA MET A 321 38.79 -13.09 -12.79
C MET A 321 37.85 -13.36 -11.61
N TRP A 322 37.36 -12.32 -10.94
CA TRP A 322 36.40 -12.46 -9.86
C TRP A 322 35.08 -13.04 -10.37
N LEU A 323 34.56 -12.56 -11.49
CA LEU A 323 33.33 -13.07 -12.11
C LEU A 323 33.46 -14.53 -12.54
N LEU A 324 34.66 -14.96 -12.96
CA LEU A 324 34.93 -16.36 -13.29
C LEU A 324 34.92 -17.23 -12.03
N ARG A 325 35.62 -16.82 -10.97
CA ARG A 325 35.67 -17.56 -9.69
C ARG A 325 34.30 -17.66 -9.03
N ASN A 326 33.51 -16.60 -9.11
CA ASN A 326 32.20 -16.50 -8.47
C ASN A 326 31.03 -16.82 -9.40
N ARG A 327 31.29 -17.34 -10.60
CA ARG A 327 30.25 -17.65 -11.59
C ARG A 327 29.19 -18.61 -11.03
N PHE A 328 29.58 -19.48 -10.10
CA PHE A 328 28.73 -20.52 -9.53
C PHE A 328 28.15 -20.15 -8.17
N ASN A 329 28.57 -19.02 -7.58
CA ASN A 329 28.02 -18.55 -6.33
C ASN A 329 26.66 -17.89 -6.58
N LYS A 330 25.59 -18.49 -6.05
CA LYS A 330 24.22 -17.96 -6.13
C LYS A 330 23.94 -16.91 -5.06
N TYR A 331 24.68 -16.93 -3.95
CA TYR A 331 24.44 -16.11 -2.76
C TYR A 331 25.55 -15.09 -2.60
N LEU A 332 25.82 -14.35 -3.68
CA LEU A 332 26.75 -13.23 -3.61
C LEU A 332 26.19 -12.15 -2.70
N ASP A 333 27.01 -11.68 -1.77
CA ASP A 333 26.71 -10.48 -1.00
C ASP A 333 26.69 -9.29 -1.97
N PRO A 334 25.54 -8.61 -2.18
CA PRO A 334 25.44 -7.52 -3.12
C PRO A 334 26.42 -6.38 -2.83
N ASP A 335 26.78 -6.14 -1.56
CA ASP A 335 27.69 -5.08 -1.15
C ASP A 335 29.15 -5.37 -1.51
N ASP A 336 29.53 -6.64 -1.67
CA ASP A 336 30.88 -7.04 -2.10
C ASP A 336 31.09 -6.94 -3.62
N VAL A 337 30.01 -6.80 -4.39
CA VAL A 337 30.04 -6.89 -5.85
C VAL A 337 30.15 -5.51 -6.50
N LEU A 338 29.25 -4.59 -6.15
CA LEU A 338 29.18 -3.26 -6.76
C LEU A 338 29.26 -2.24 -5.63
N GLN A 339 30.19 -1.30 -5.72
CA GLN A 339 30.33 -0.24 -4.71
C GLN A 339 30.56 1.09 -5.42
N ARG A 340 29.81 2.12 -5.03
CA ARG A 340 30.14 3.49 -5.43
C ARG A 340 31.47 3.85 -4.78
N LYS A 341 32.41 4.45 -5.52
CA LYS A 341 33.62 4.99 -4.90
C LYS A 341 33.19 6.18 -4.04
N ALA A 342 33.73 6.29 -2.82
CA ALA A 342 33.49 7.46 -1.99
C ALA A 342 33.99 8.71 -2.74
N ASP A 343 33.18 9.78 -2.75
CA ASP A 343 33.61 11.06 -3.27
C ASP A 343 34.79 11.55 -2.42
N THR A 344 36.01 11.51 -2.97
CA THR A 344 37.22 12.02 -2.31
C THR A 344 37.29 13.55 -2.31
N ASN A 345 36.18 14.25 -2.53
CA ASN A 345 36.12 15.71 -2.59
C ASN A 345 35.23 16.26 -1.46
N GLY A 346 35.84 16.47 -0.30
CA GLY A 346 35.14 17.08 0.83
C GLY A 346 35.93 17.17 2.13
N HIS A 347 37.24 17.41 2.10
CA HIS A 347 37.99 18.03 3.20
C HIS A 347 39.39 18.42 2.73
N GLU A 348 39.48 19.64 2.18
CA GLU A 348 40.65 20.51 1.97
C GLU A 348 40.01 21.71 1.23
N SER A 349 39.76 22.88 1.80
CA SER A 349 40.43 23.67 2.85
C SER A 349 39.42 24.64 3.47
#